data_AF-A0A1U7S8X0-F1
#
_entry.id   AF-A0A1U7S8X0-F1
#
_cell.length_a   1.000
_cell.length_b   1.000
_cell.length_c   1.000
_cell.angle_alpha   90.00
_cell.angle_beta   90.00
_cell.angle_gamma   90.00
#
_symmetry.space_group_name_H-M   'P 1'
#
loop_
_entity.id
_entity.type
_entity.pdbx_description
1 polymer ?
#
loop_
_entity_poly.entity_id
_entity_poly.type
_entity_poly.pdbx_seq_one_letter_code
_entity_poly.pdbx_strand_id
1 'polypeptide(L)'
;MRLLRGLTLLLLLAVAEGRKGRTRRELAPGLHEQGIRDAGGSYCESKDACCHGRDDGCTVPYLDTICYCDLFCNRTVSDCCPDFWEYCLGIEPPFAVQKVCVRGGHKYPVGATYRENCNLCTCGSNGRWDCEDLACLMDGRMIEAVNRGDYGWKAANYSHFWGMTLDEGIRYRLGTIRPSTTVMNMNELHMSMDTNEVLPSSFNAAHKWPGLIHEPLDQGNCAGSWAFSTAAVASDRISIHSMGHMTPALSPQNLISCDTRNQRGCSGGRIDGAWWYLRRRGVVTEECYPFTSREKDSPPAGRPCMMHSRSTGRGKRQATQRCPNPYTHSNNIYQSTPAYRLASSEKEIMKELMENGPVQAIMEVHEDFFMYKSGIYRHTPVAAGKPEHHRRHGTHSVKLTGWGEERTPDGHSRKYWIAANSWGKDWGEDGYFRITRGSNECEIETFVVGVWGRVSMEDMHHRK
;
A
#
# COMPACT_ATOMS: atom_id res chain seq x y z
N MET A 1 48.19 -5.79 -65.91
CA MET A 1 48.66 -5.11 -64.68
C MET A 1 48.48 -6.12 -63.54
N ARG A 2 49.46 -6.96 -63.13
CA ARG A 2 50.73 -6.63 -62.42
C ARG A 2 50.47 -5.53 -61.38
N LEU A 3 50.63 -5.70 -60.07
CA LEU A 3 51.70 -6.31 -59.27
C LEU A 3 51.12 -6.61 -57.85
N LEU A 4 51.65 -7.41 -56.91
CA LEU A 4 52.64 -8.50 -56.77
C LEU A 4 52.36 -9.04 -55.33
N ARG A 5 52.09 -10.35 -55.12
CA ARG A 5 52.98 -11.36 -54.49
C ARG A 5 53.86 -10.89 -53.30
N GLY A 6 53.80 -11.66 -52.21
CA GLY A 6 54.84 -11.66 -51.17
C GLY A 6 54.57 -12.64 -50.02
N LEU A 7 54.75 -13.94 -50.28
CA LEU A 7 54.84 -15.02 -49.30
C LEU A 7 56.33 -15.20 -48.94
N THR A 8 56.70 -15.30 -47.66
CA THR A 8 58.00 -15.85 -47.27
C THR A 8 57.92 -16.61 -45.95
N LEU A 9 58.71 -17.69 -45.90
CA LEU A 9 58.64 -18.88 -45.06
C LEU A 9 60.02 -19.08 -44.39
N LEU A 10 60.03 -19.71 -43.21
CA LEU A 10 61.19 -20.28 -42.46
C LEU A 10 62.20 -19.27 -41.86
N LEU A 11 62.95 -19.53 -40.77
CA LEU A 11 63.51 -20.80 -40.28
C LEU A 11 63.92 -20.67 -38.78
N LEU A 12 63.95 -21.81 -38.08
CA LEU A 12 64.42 -21.98 -36.69
C LEU A 12 65.90 -21.61 -36.49
N LEU A 13 66.23 -21.09 -35.31
CA LEU A 13 67.52 -21.31 -34.66
C LEU A 13 67.30 -21.58 -33.15
N ALA A 14 67.59 -22.81 -32.76
CA ALA A 14 67.74 -23.24 -31.38
C ALA A 14 69.04 -22.67 -30.79
N VAL A 15 69.01 -22.24 -29.52
CA VAL A 15 70.22 -22.13 -28.70
C VAL A 15 69.98 -22.86 -27.38
N ALA A 16 70.99 -23.66 -27.05
CA ALA A 16 71.00 -24.73 -26.08
C ALA A 16 70.99 -24.27 -24.61
N GLU A 17 70.65 -25.27 -23.80
CA GLU A 17 70.65 -25.42 -22.35
C GLU A 17 71.65 -24.58 -21.54
N GLY A 18 71.12 -23.91 -20.52
CA GLY A 18 71.82 -23.59 -19.29
C GLY A 18 71.20 -24.35 -18.12
N ARG A 19 71.79 -25.47 -17.71
CA ARG A 19 71.48 -26.14 -16.44
C ARG A 19 71.72 -25.18 -15.27
N LYS A 20 70.66 -24.79 -14.57
CA LYS A 20 70.72 -24.34 -13.18
C LYS A 20 69.88 -25.29 -12.33
N GLY A 21 70.55 -26.02 -11.45
CA GLY A 21 69.88 -26.84 -10.44
C GLY A 21 68.97 -25.98 -9.58
N ARG A 22 67.73 -26.44 -9.40
CA ARG A 22 66.80 -25.94 -8.37
C ARG A 22 66.26 -27.14 -7.61
N THR A 23 66.83 -27.37 -6.44
CA THR A 23 66.19 -28.04 -5.32
C THR A 23 65.16 -27.11 -4.69
N ARG A 24 64.10 -27.73 -4.13
CA ARG A 24 62.98 -27.17 -3.35
C ARG A 24 61.72 -26.90 -4.18
N ARG A 25 60.74 -27.81 -3.99
CA ARG A 25 59.36 -27.76 -4.47
C ARG A 25 58.80 -26.33 -4.31
N GLU A 26 58.57 -25.65 -5.42
CA GLU A 26 57.70 -24.48 -5.47
C GLU A 26 56.27 -24.98 -5.24
N LEU A 27 55.64 -24.50 -4.17
CA LEU A 27 54.19 -24.63 -3.97
C LEU A 27 53.52 -23.93 -5.16
N ALA A 28 52.59 -24.63 -5.82
CA ALA A 28 51.88 -24.08 -6.97
C ALA A 28 51.06 -22.83 -6.54
N PRO A 29 51.22 -21.69 -7.23
CA PRO A 29 50.42 -20.51 -6.96
C PRO A 29 48.99 -20.74 -7.50
N GLY A 30 47.99 -20.63 -6.61
CA GLY A 30 46.57 -20.76 -6.95
C GLY A 30 45.67 -21.40 -5.87
N LEU A 31 46.24 -21.91 -4.78
CA LEU A 31 45.49 -22.66 -3.75
C LEU A 31 44.90 -21.77 -2.63
N HIS A 32 43.96 -20.89 -2.95
CA HIS A 32 43.10 -20.29 -1.90
C HIS A 32 41.70 -19.87 -2.36
N GLU A 33 41.42 -19.90 -3.66
CA GLU A 33 40.12 -19.47 -4.20
C GLU A 33 39.07 -20.58 -4.27
N GLN A 34 39.45 -21.86 -4.17
CA GLN A 34 38.58 -23.01 -4.51
C GLN A 34 38.31 -24.03 -3.38
N GLY A 35 38.78 -23.77 -2.15
CA GLY A 35 38.53 -24.66 -1.00
C GLY A 35 37.18 -24.46 -0.32
N ILE A 36 36.75 -25.45 0.45
CA ILE A 36 35.58 -25.41 1.34
C ILE A 36 35.78 -24.30 2.39
N ARG A 37 34.87 -23.31 2.44
CA ARG A 37 34.98 -22.09 3.27
C ARG A 37 33.91 -22.07 4.35
N ASP A 38 34.23 -22.62 5.51
CA ASP A 38 33.50 -22.35 6.75
C ASP A 38 34.48 -21.81 7.79
N ALA A 39 34.44 -20.50 8.03
CA ALA A 39 35.44 -19.76 8.79
C ALA A 39 35.31 -19.91 10.33
N GLY A 40 34.53 -20.88 10.82
CA GLY A 40 34.17 -20.95 12.23
C GLY A 40 34.06 -22.34 12.87
N GLY A 41 34.46 -23.42 12.19
CA GLY A 41 34.39 -24.77 12.77
C GLY A 41 35.74 -25.34 13.16
N SER A 42 35.84 -25.90 14.37
CA SER A 42 37.02 -26.58 14.93
C SER A 42 36.99 -28.08 14.64
N TYR A 43 37.22 -28.48 13.38
CA TYR A 43 37.08 -29.86 12.92
C TYR A 43 38.29 -30.73 13.28
N CYS A 44 39.48 -30.42 12.75
CA CYS A 44 40.73 -31.08 13.12
C CYS A 44 41.05 -30.91 14.60
N GLU A 45 40.72 -29.74 15.16
CA GLU A 45 40.88 -29.45 16.58
C GLU A 45 40.01 -30.33 17.48
N SER A 46 38.72 -30.53 17.15
CA SER A 46 37.80 -31.29 18.01
C SER A 46 38.18 -32.76 18.21
N LYS A 47 39.03 -33.30 17.33
CA LYS A 47 39.48 -34.70 17.35
C LYS A 47 40.98 -34.86 17.54
N ASP A 48 41.73 -33.75 17.73
CA ASP A 48 43.20 -33.72 17.73
C ASP A 48 43.80 -34.51 16.56
N ALA A 49 43.19 -34.33 15.38
CA ALA A 49 43.35 -35.25 14.25
C ALA A 49 44.44 -34.82 13.27
N CYS A 50 45.54 -34.23 13.72
CA CYS A 50 46.61 -33.74 12.83
C CYS A 50 47.61 -34.85 12.48
N CYS A 51 47.55 -35.36 11.26
CA CYS A 51 48.40 -36.48 10.85
C CYS A 51 49.68 -36.03 10.14
N HIS A 52 50.81 -36.61 10.55
CA HIS A 52 52.16 -36.24 10.07
C HIS A 52 52.49 -36.71 8.64
N GLY A 53 51.58 -37.40 7.95
CA GLY A 53 51.75 -37.93 6.60
C GLY A 53 50.43 -37.91 5.83
N ARG A 54 50.40 -38.51 4.62
CA ARG A 54 49.13 -38.81 3.95
C ARG A 54 48.52 -40.03 4.62
N ASP A 55 47.31 -39.89 5.12
CA ASP A 55 46.60 -40.95 5.82
C ASP A 55 45.12 -40.84 5.43
N ASP A 56 44.66 -41.79 4.61
CA ASP A 56 43.29 -41.80 4.10
C ASP A 56 42.25 -42.06 5.24
N GLY A 57 42.70 -42.46 6.45
CA GLY A 57 41.88 -42.56 7.66
C GLY A 57 41.89 -41.30 8.53
N CYS A 58 42.70 -40.30 8.20
CA CYS A 58 42.83 -39.05 8.93
C CYS A 58 41.75 -38.05 8.51
N THR A 59 40.52 -38.44 8.81
CA THR A 59 39.31 -37.76 8.37
C THR A 59 38.40 -37.42 9.52
N VAL A 60 37.67 -36.32 9.40
CA VAL A 60 36.61 -35.94 10.34
C VAL A 60 35.31 -35.66 9.59
N PRO A 61 34.14 -35.87 10.21
CA PRO A 61 32.87 -35.52 9.62
C PRO A 61 32.77 -34.02 9.35
N TYR A 62 32.32 -33.65 8.15
CA TYR A 62 32.06 -32.29 7.72
C TYR A 62 30.76 -32.24 6.92
N LEU A 63 29.71 -31.65 7.50
CA LEU A 63 28.35 -31.69 6.95
C LEU A 63 27.92 -33.16 6.63
N ASP A 64 27.49 -33.43 5.41
CA ASP A 64 27.09 -34.77 4.93
C ASP A 64 28.28 -35.56 4.31
N THR A 65 29.52 -35.11 4.50
CA THR A 65 30.74 -35.74 3.97
C THR A 65 31.83 -35.85 5.03
N ILE A 66 33.03 -36.26 4.61
CA ILE A 66 34.27 -36.25 5.40
C ILE A 66 35.24 -35.22 4.81
N CYS A 67 36.08 -34.64 5.67
CA CYS A 67 37.23 -33.84 5.29
C CYS A 67 38.51 -34.41 5.92
N TYR A 68 39.67 -34.08 5.37
CA TYR A 68 40.97 -34.60 5.79
C TYR A 68 41.78 -33.59 6.62
N CYS A 69 42.48 -34.08 7.63
CA CYS A 69 43.34 -33.32 8.55
C CYS A 69 44.83 -33.71 8.42
N ASP A 70 45.22 -34.21 7.25
CA ASP A 70 46.54 -34.80 7.03
C ASP A 70 47.47 -33.85 6.24
N LEU A 71 48.77 -34.14 6.22
CA LEU A 71 49.76 -33.27 5.54
C LEU A 71 49.63 -33.24 4.02
N PHE A 72 48.78 -34.07 3.40
CA PHE A 72 48.44 -33.95 1.99
C PHE A 72 47.67 -32.64 1.72
N CYS A 73 46.93 -32.15 2.71
CA CYS A 73 46.28 -30.85 2.67
C CYS A 73 47.24 -29.68 2.51
N ASN A 74 48.53 -29.85 2.81
CA ASN A 74 49.55 -28.85 2.50
C ASN A 74 49.81 -28.69 0.98
N ARG A 75 49.26 -29.58 0.14
CA ARG A 75 49.48 -29.61 -1.32
C ARG A 75 48.19 -29.53 -2.15
N THR A 76 47.03 -29.81 -1.55
CA THR A 76 45.71 -29.86 -2.21
C THR A 76 44.65 -29.27 -1.29
N VAL A 77 43.58 -28.65 -1.84
CA VAL A 77 42.53 -27.97 -1.03
C VAL A 77 41.14 -28.60 -1.17
N SER A 78 40.94 -29.55 -2.09
CA SER A 78 39.60 -30.02 -2.46
C SER A 78 38.85 -30.67 -1.30
N ASP A 79 39.56 -31.43 -0.46
CA ASP A 79 38.94 -32.32 0.52
C ASP A 79 39.42 -32.03 1.97
N CYS A 80 40.09 -30.91 2.17
CA CYS A 80 40.73 -30.56 3.44
C CYS A 80 39.77 -29.88 4.40
N CYS A 81 39.93 -30.16 5.69
CA CYS A 81 39.12 -29.52 6.71
C CYS A 81 39.40 -28.02 6.80
N PRO A 82 38.36 -27.19 7.04
CA PRO A 82 38.50 -25.74 7.06
C PRO A 82 39.56 -25.19 8.04
N ASP A 83 39.77 -25.87 9.18
CA ASP A 83 40.70 -25.46 10.25
C ASP A 83 42.09 -26.12 10.15
N PHE A 84 42.36 -26.97 9.15
CA PHE A 84 43.64 -27.69 9.01
C PHE A 84 44.86 -26.74 9.03
N TRP A 85 44.78 -25.64 8.28
CA TRP A 85 45.90 -24.70 8.15
C TRP A 85 46.17 -23.94 9.46
N GLU A 86 45.13 -23.56 10.19
CA GLU A 86 45.22 -22.84 11.45
C GLU A 86 45.68 -23.77 12.58
N TYR A 87 45.02 -24.92 12.74
CA TYR A 87 45.24 -25.83 13.86
C TYR A 87 46.43 -26.77 13.64
N CYS A 88 46.52 -27.46 12.49
CA CYS A 88 47.57 -28.46 12.26
C CYS A 88 48.89 -27.86 11.78
N LEU A 89 48.86 -26.68 11.13
CA LEU A 89 50.06 -26.02 10.62
C LEU A 89 50.40 -24.70 11.33
N GLY A 90 49.53 -24.21 12.21
CA GLY A 90 49.77 -22.96 12.94
C GLY A 90 49.85 -21.73 12.03
N ILE A 91 49.26 -21.80 10.84
CA ILE A 91 49.26 -20.73 9.86
C ILE A 91 47.98 -19.91 10.06
N GLU A 92 48.13 -18.69 10.59
CA GLU A 92 47.01 -17.75 10.67
C GLU A 92 46.43 -17.51 9.26
N PRO A 93 45.10 -17.66 9.06
CA PRO A 93 44.50 -17.48 7.75
C PRO A 93 44.70 -16.02 7.27
N PRO A 94 44.94 -15.79 5.96
CA PRO A 94 45.23 -14.46 5.42
C PRO A 94 44.00 -13.54 5.35
N PHE A 95 42.86 -13.92 5.92
CA PHE A 95 41.64 -13.12 5.89
C PHE A 95 41.32 -12.55 7.27
N ALA A 96 41.23 -11.22 7.31
CA ALA A 96 40.70 -10.48 8.45
C ALA A 96 39.38 -11.12 8.91
N VAL A 97 39.24 -11.30 10.23
CA VAL A 97 38.00 -11.61 10.93
C VAL A 97 36.83 -10.94 10.20
N GLN A 98 36.02 -11.71 9.46
CA GLN A 98 34.88 -11.14 8.75
C GLN A 98 34.01 -10.47 9.80
N LYS A 99 33.87 -9.14 9.69
CA LYS A 99 33.05 -8.40 10.62
C LYS A 99 31.61 -8.87 10.43
N VAL A 100 31.05 -9.46 11.48
CA VAL A 100 29.66 -9.92 11.52
C VAL A 100 28.75 -8.81 12.02
N CYS A 101 27.54 -8.74 11.49
CA CYS A 101 26.53 -7.84 12.02
C CYS A 101 25.87 -8.48 13.23
N VAL A 102 25.54 -7.68 14.25
CA VAL A 102 24.85 -8.17 15.46
C VAL A 102 23.44 -7.60 15.50
N ARG A 103 22.44 -8.45 15.75
CA ARG A 103 21.04 -8.04 15.98
C ARG A 103 20.37 -8.94 17.01
N GLY A 104 19.78 -8.35 18.04
CA GLY A 104 19.11 -9.10 19.11
C GLY A 104 20.03 -10.08 19.85
N GLY A 105 21.33 -9.78 19.93
CA GLY A 105 22.34 -10.68 20.51
C GLY A 105 22.85 -11.78 19.57
N HIS A 106 22.25 -11.96 18.39
CA HIS A 106 22.69 -12.94 17.38
C HIS A 106 23.65 -12.32 16.36
N LYS A 107 24.64 -13.09 15.91
CA LYS A 107 25.63 -12.71 14.89
C LYS A 107 25.17 -13.19 13.50
N TYR A 108 25.30 -12.34 12.50
CA TYR A 108 24.89 -12.59 11.12
C TYR A 108 26.08 -12.42 10.17
N PRO A 109 26.27 -13.32 9.19
CA PRO A 109 27.34 -13.20 8.21
C PRO A 109 27.12 -12.01 7.26
N VAL A 110 28.19 -11.55 6.63
CA VAL A 110 28.13 -10.52 5.57
C VAL A 110 27.21 -11.00 4.45
N GLY A 111 26.37 -10.10 3.95
CA GLY A 111 25.34 -10.42 2.94
C GLY A 111 24.05 -11.00 3.51
N ALA A 112 23.99 -11.33 4.82
CA ALA A 112 22.73 -11.67 5.45
C ALA A 112 21.75 -10.50 5.33
N THR A 113 20.47 -10.81 5.14
CA THR A 113 19.41 -9.80 5.00
C THR A 113 18.29 -10.02 5.99
N TYR A 114 17.64 -8.94 6.41
CA TYR A 114 16.33 -9.00 7.05
C TYR A 114 15.45 -7.86 6.58
N ARG A 115 14.13 -8.00 6.76
CA ARG A 115 13.19 -6.90 6.55
C ARG A 115 12.77 -6.30 7.88
N GLU A 116 12.84 -4.99 7.98
CA GLU A 116 12.26 -4.21 9.07
C GLU A 116 11.19 -3.31 8.48
N ASN A 117 9.94 -3.71 8.73
CA ASN A 117 8.78 -3.10 8.09
C ASN A 117 8.92 -3.13 6.55
N CYS A 118 8.96 -1.97 5.90
CA CYS A 118 9.11 -1.86 4.45
C CYS A 118 10.57 -1.85 3.98
N ASN A 119 11.54 -1.70 4.88
CA ASN A 119 12.95 -1.55 4.54
C ASN A 119 13.69 -2.89 4.57
N LEU A 120 14.47 -3.16 3.52
CA LEU A 120 15.43 -4.26 3.49
C LEU A 120 16.77 -3.80 4.09
N CYS A 121 17.29 -4.57 5.05
CA CYS A 121 18.59 -4.36 5.65
C CYS A 121 19.53 -5.48 5.25
N THR A 122 20.74 -5.13 4.81
CA THR A 122 21.78 -6.07 4.40
C THR A 122 23.02 -5.89 5.27
N CYS A 123 23.63 -6.98 5.72
CA CYS A 123 24.85 -6.93 6.51
C CYS A 123 26.05 -6.57 5.62
N GLY A 124 26.60 -5.37 5.82
CA GLY A 124 27.75 -4.87 5.09
C GLY A 124 29.06 -5.54 5.52
N SER A 125 30.07 -5.48 4.65
CA SER A 125 31.43 -6.01 4.92
C SER A 125 32.13 -5.32 6.09
N ASN A 126 31.62 -4.18 6.55
CA ASN A 126 32.09 -3.43 7.70
C ASN A 126 31.48 -3.92 9.04
N GLY A 127 30.61 -4.93 9.03
CA GLY A 127 29.89 -5.44 10.21
C GLY A 127 28.74 -4.55 10.68
N ARG A 128 28.27 -3.63 9.83
CA ARG A 128 27.11 -2.77 10.08
C ARG A 128 25.97 -3.17 9.15
N TRP A 129 24.75 -2.91 9.61
CA TRP A 129 23.56 -3.07 8.79
C TRP A 129 23.40 -1.84 7.89
N ASP A 130 23.37 -2.09 6.58
CA ASP A 130 23.03 -1.10 5.57
C ASP A 130 21.55 -1.30 5.22
N CYS A 131 20.70 -0.40 5.69
CA CYS A 131 19.25 -0.46 5.51
C CYS A 131 18.78 0.55 4.47
N GLU A 132 17.77 0.16 3.70
CA GLU A 132 16.97 1.11 2.92
C GLU A 132 16.34 2.16 3.84
N ASP A 133 16.16 3.38 3.31
CA ASP A 133 15.50 4.50 3.98
C ASP A 133 14.21 4.87 3.23
N LEU A 134 13.36 3.87 3.02
CA LEU A 134 12.01 4.09 2.47
C LEU A 134 11.10 4.60 3.59
N ALA A 135 10.27 5.57 3.25
CA ALA A 135 9.15 5.97 4.10
C ALA A 135 8.15 4.81 4.16
N CYS A 136 8.08 4.11 5.30
CA CYS A 136 7.05 3.10 5.50
C CYS A 136 5.72 3.74 5.86
N LEU A 137 4.61 3.16 5.39
CA LEU A 137 3.26 3.65 5.62
C LEU A 137 2.92 3.65 7.12
N MET A 138 3.26 2.56 7.81
CA MET A 138 3.19 2.47 9.26
C MET A 138 4.54 2.88 9.85
N ASP A 139 4.62 4.04 10.51
CA ASP A 139 5.85 4.52 11.16
C ASP A 139 5.67 4.55 12.68
N GLY A 140 6.29 3.60 13.39
CA GLY A 140 6.23 3.51 14.85
C GLY A 140 6.67 4.79 15.56
N ARG A 141 7.68 5.51 15.02
CA ARG A 141 8.14 6.78 15.60
C ARG A 141 7.09 7.87 15.44
N MET A 142 6.37 7.88 14.31
CA MET A 142 5.27 8.81 14.09
C MET A 142 4.09 8.51 15.02
N ILE A 143 3.70 7.23 15.15
CA ILE A 143 2.65 6.80 16.07
C ILE A 143 2.95 7.27 17.50
N GLU A 144 4.18 7.02 17.96
CA GLU A 144 4.60 7.47 19.29
C GLU A 144 4.59 8.99 19.43
N ALA A 145 5.10 9.72 18.44
CA ALA A 145 5.15 11.18 18.49
C ALA A 145 3.74 11.81 18.50
N VAL A 146 2.82 11.32 17.67
CA VAL A 146 1.42 11.75 17.69
C VAL A 146 0.77 11.44 19.03
N ASN A 147 0.97 10.22 19.56
CA ASN A 147 0.31 9.79 20.80
C ASN A 147 0.85 10.49 22.06
N ARG A 148 2.13 10.91 22.05
CA ARG A 148 2.74 11.73 23.11
C ARG A 148 2.32 13.19 23.02
N GLY A 149 2.02 13.68 21.82
CA GLY A 149 1.51 15.04 21.60
C GLY A 149 0.03 15.19 22.00
N ASP A 150 -0.39 16.43 22.24
CA ASP A 150 -1.79 16.80 22.44
C ASP A 150 -2.40 17.36 21.15
N TYR A 151 -2.60 16.47 20.17
CA TYR A 151 -3.18 16.83 18.87
C TYR A 151 -4.68 16.58 18.76
N GLY A 152 -5.33 16.02 19.80
CA GLY A 152 -6.76 15.72 19.80
C GLY A 152 -7.17 14.40 19.15
N TRP A 153 -6.22 13.61 18.67
CA TRP A 153 -6.45 12.29 18.09
C TRP A 153 -5.33 11.32 18.48
N LYS A 154 -5.57 10.02 18.28
CA LYS A 154 -4.62 8.93 18.56
C LYS A 154 -4.31 8.15 17.30
N ALA A 155 -3.05 7.76 17.18
CA ALA A 155 -2.53 6.93 16.10
C ALA A 155 -2.37 5.47 16.55
N ALA A 156 -2.53 4.53 15.64
CA ALA A 156 -2.29 3.11 15.87
C ALA A 156 -1.66 2.44 14.64
N ASN A 157 -1.15 1.23 14.85
CA ASN A 157 -0.61 0.39 13.80
C ASN A 157 -1.70 -0.52 13.22
N TYR A 158 -1.65 -0.77 11.92
CA TYR A 158 -2.57 -1.64 11.20
C TYR A 158 -1.79 -2.74 10.47
N SER A 159 -2.05 -4.00 10.83
CA SER A 159 -1.33 -5.16 10.27
C SER A 159 -1.43 -5.25 8.76
N HIS A 160 -2.57 -4.88 8.18
CA HIS A 160 -2.80 -4.87 6.74
C HIS A 160 -2.05 -3.75 5.99
N PHE A 161 -1.45 -2.79 6.70
CA PHE A 161 -0.55 -1.76 6.14
C PHE A 161 0.93 -2.02 6.45
N TRP A 162 1.23 -3.00 7.31
CA TRP A 162 2.61 -3.32 7.67
C TRP A 162 3.40 -3.84 6.47
N GLY A 163 4.63 -3.33 6.29
CA GLY A 163 5.49 -3.66 5.16
C GLY A 163 5.24 -2.86 3.88
N MET A 164 4.19 -2.03 3.83
CA MET A 164 3.97 -1.12 2.70
C MET A 164 4.79 0.16 2.85
N THR A 165 5.27 0.68 1.73
CA THR A 165 5.82 2.03 1.65
C THR A 165 4.69 3.08 1.65
N LEU A 166 5.01 4.31 2.02
CA LEU A 166 4.11 5.46 1.95
C LEU A 166 3.64 5.70 0.51
N ASP A 167 4.54 5.55 -0.46
CA ASP A 167 4.20 5.67 -1.88
C ASP A 167 3.23 4.59 -2.35
N GLU A 168 3.37 3.34 -1.89
CA GLU A 168 2.37 2.30 -2.13
C GLU A 168 1.04 2.61 -1.45
N GLY A 169 1.06 3.09 -0.20
CA GLY A 169 -0.14 3.53 0.51
C GLY A 169 -0.89 4.60 -0.27
N ILE A 170 -0.20 5.64 -0.73
CA ILE A 170 -0.76 6.71 -1.56
C ILE A 170 -1.29 6.12 -2.87
N ARG A 171 -0.49 5.33 -3.58
CA ARG A 171 -0.87 4.74 -4.86
C ARG A 171 -2.10 3.84 -4.77
N TYR A 172 -2.24 3.05 -3.72
CA TYR A 172 -3.30 2.03 -3.61
C TYR A 172 -4.52 2.51 -2.84
N ARG A 173 -4.37 3.46 -1.91
CA ARG A 173 -5.48 3.92 -1.06
C ARG A 173 -6.05 5.27 -1.46
N LEU A 174 -5.29 6.11 -2.16
CA LEU A 174 -5.72 7.45 -2.58
C LEU A 174 -6.01 7.46 -4.08
N GLY A 175 -7.28 7.21 -4.42
CA GLY A 175 -7.74 7.01 -5.79
C GLY A 175 -8.37 8.21 -6.46
N THR A 176 -8.53 9.34 -5.75
CA THR A 176 -9.31 10.45 -6.29
C THR A 176 -8.41 11.39 -7.06
N ILE A 177 -8.67 11.52 -8.36
CA ILE A 177 -8.01 12.52 -9.20
C ILE A 177 -8.67 13.86 -8.92
N ARG A 178 -7.86 14.84 -8.50
CA ARG A 178 -8.32 16.20 -8.22
C ARG A 178 -9.15 16.76 -9.39
N PRO A 179 -10.32 17.36 -9.12
CA PRO A 179 -11.14 17.93 -10.18
C PRO A 179 -10.37 19.02 -10.93
N SER A 180 -10.66 19.16 -12.22
CA SER A 180 -10.07 20.22 -13.05
C SER A 180 -10.59 21.58 -12.60
N THR A 181 -9.85 22.66 -12.91
CA THR A 181 -10.26 24.04 -12.56
C THR A 181 -11.69 24.37 -13.00
N THR A 182 -12.14 23.91 -14.17
CA THR A 182 -13.52 24.10 -14.64
C THR A 182 -14.56 23.42 -13.73
N VAL A 183 -14.24 22.24 -13.18
CA VAL A 183 -15.14 21.51 -12.28
C VAL A 183 -15.10 22.14 -10.89
N MET A 184 -13.90 22.53 -10.42
CA MET A 184 -13.72 23.32 -9.19
C MET A 184 -14.37 24.70 -9.25
N ASN A 185 -14.75 25.20 -10.43
CA ASN A 185 -15.43 26.49 -10.62
C ASN A 185 -16.89 26.33 -11.06
N MET A 186 -17.45 25.11 -10.96
CA MET A 186 -18.89 24.92 -11.17
C MET A 186 -19.70 25.75 -10.19
N ASN A 187 -20.82 26.30 -10.66
CA ASN A 187 -21.76 27.03 -9.83
C ASN A 187 -22.15 26.21 -8.59
N GLU A 188 -22.05 26.87 -7.45
CA GLU A 188 -22.43 26.29 -6.17
C GLU A 188 -23.95 26.37 -6.00
N LEU A 189 -24.53 25.28 -5.50
CA LEU A 189 -25.90 25.28 -5.01
C LEU A 189 -25.87 25.81 -3.59
N HIS A 190 -26.64 26.88 -3.37
CA HIS A 190 -26.85 27.44 -2.04
C HIS A 190 -28.11 26.87 -1.41
N MET A 191 -27.99 26.42 -0.16
CA MET A 191 -29.12 25.95 0.62
C MET A 191 -29.94 27.16 1.09
N SER A 192 -31.27 27.09 0.93
CA SER A 192 -32.16 28.13 1.46
C SER A 192 -32.14 28.08 2.98
N MET A 193 -31.48 29.04 3.64
CA MET A 193 -31.42 29.13 5.09
C MET A 193 -32.11 30.37 5.60
N ASP A 194 -32.87 30.24 6.70
CA ASP A 194 -33.36 31.41 7.42
C ASP A 194 -32.20 32.10 8.13
N THR A 195 -32.23 33.43 8.22
CA THR A 195 -31.15 34.23 8.83
C THR A 195 -30.84 33.85 10.28
N ASN A 196 -31.84 33.33 11.00
CA ASN A 196 -31.75 32.88 12.39
C ASN A 196 -31.81 31.36 12.55
N GLU A 197 -31.62 30.59 11.46
CA GLU A 197 -31.66 29.14 11.54
C GLU A 197 -30.48 28.60 12.36
N VAL A 198 -30.79 27.91 13.45
CA VAL A 198 -29.83 27.27 14.34
C VAL A 198 -29.89 25.76 14.12
N LEU A 199 -28.83 25.22 13.53
CA LEU A 199 -28.65 23.78 13.36
C LEU A 199 -28.18 23.13 14.67
N PRO A 200 -28.51 21.85 14.94
CA PRO A 200 -28.09 21.17 16.16
C PRO A 200 -26.56 21.06 16.25
N SER A 201 -26.03 21.04 17.48
CA SER A 201 -24.58 20.92 17.72
C SER A 201 -23.98 19.60 17.27
N SER A 202 -24.81 18.54 17.18
CA SER A 202 -24.43 17.24 16.64
C SER A 202 -25.54 16.64 15.80
N PHE A 203 -25.15 15.84 14.82
CA PHE A 203 -26.03 15.11 13.93
C PHE A 203 -25.32 13.86 13.40
N ASN A 204 -26.05 12.76 13.33
CA ASN A 204 -25.59 11.53 12.69
C ASN A 204 -26.70 10.99 11.78
N ALA A 205 -26.42 10.84 10.49
CA ALA A 205 -27.37 10.35 9.51
C ALA A 205 -27.92 8.97 9.85
N ALA A 206 -27.13 8.08 10.45
CA ALA A 206 -27.57 6.75 10.83
C ALA A 206 -28.61 6.77 11.97
N HIS A 207 -28.58 7.79 12.83
CA HIS A 207 -29.61 7.98 13.86
C HIS A 207 -30.90 8.54 13.26
N LYS A 208 -30.81 9.47 12.30
CA LYS A 208 -31.99 10.06 11.64
C LYS A 208 -32.68 9.08 10.68
N TRP A 209 -31.90 8.26 9.97
CA TRP A 209 -32.39 7.29 9.00
C TRP A 209 -31.87 5.87 9.30
N PRO A 210 -32.38 5.22 10.37
CA PRO A 210 -31.91 3.90 10.77
C PRO A 210 -32.06 2.86 9.65
N GLY A 211 -30.99 2.10 9.38
CA GLY A 211 -30.97 1.06 8.36
C GLY A 211 -30.92 1.56 6.90
N LEU A 212 -30.87 2.87 6.68
CA LEU A 212 -30.77 3.46 5.33
C LEU A 212 -29.36 3.97 4.98
N ILE A 213 -28.46 4.03 5.98
CA ILE A 213 -27.06 4.41 5.82
C ILE A 213 -26.21 3.15 5.76
N HIS A 214 -25.51 2.96 4.65
CA HIS A 214 -24.68 1.78 4.42
C HIS A 214 -23.30 1.94 5.05
N GLU A 215 -22.79 0.82 5.55
CA GLU A 215 -21.50 0.71 6.22
C GLU A 215 -20.31 0.92 5.27
N PRO A 216 -19.14 1.37 5.79
CA PRO A 216 -17.92 1.49 5.01
C PRO A 216 -17.48 0.16 4.41
N LEU A 217 -17.14 0.16 3.12
CA LEU A 217 -16.53 -0.96 2.41
C LEU A 217 -14.99 -0.84 2.42
N ASP A 218 -14.28 -1.90 2.04
CA ASP A 218 -12.82 -1.89 1.86
C ASP A 218 -12.45 -1.93 0.38
N GLN A 219 -11.75 -0.89 -0.08
CA GLN A 219 -11.20 -0.80 -1.44
C GLN A 219 -9.97 -1.67 -1.67
N GLY A 220 -9.41 -2.30 -0.63
CA GLY A 220 -8.20 -3.09 -0.74
C GLY A 220 -7.05 -2.32 -1.40
N ASN A 221 -6.21 -3.02 -2.19
CA ASN A 221 -5.11 -2.38 -2.91
C ASN A 221 -5.54 -1.86 -4.29
N CYS A 222 -6.66 -1.14 -4.33
CA CYS A 222 -7.20 -0.49 -5.51
C CYS A 222 -7.41 0.99 -5.19
N ALA A 223 -6.87 1.89 -6.01
CA ALA A 223 -7.07 3.34 -5.87
C ALA A 223 -8.49 3.72 -6.34
N GLY A 224 -9.50 3.20 -5.63
CA GLY A 224 -10.90 3.22 -6.01
C GLY A 224 -11.77 4.17 -5.20
N SER A 225 -11.20 4.96 -4.29
CA SER A 225 -11.97 5.81 -3.37
C SER A 225 -12.99 6.72 -4.05
N TRP A 226 -12.68 7.22 -5.24
CA TRP A 226 -13.62 7.93 -6.13
C TRP A 226 -14.91 7.15 -6.40
N ALA A 227 -14.81 5.85 -6.70
CA ALA A 227 -15.94 4.98 -6.99
C ALA A 227 -16.66 4.54 -5.72
N PHE A 228 -15.90 4.20 -4.67
CA PHE A 228 -16.44 3.74 -3.39
C PHE A 228 -17.28 4.82 -2.71
N SER A 229 -16.74 6.04 -2.60
CA SER A 229 -17.47 7.16 -1.98
C SER A 229 -18.68 7.60 -2.82
N THR A 230 -18.59 7.59 -4.16
CA THR A 230 -19.75 7.87 -5.03
C THR A 230 -20.85 6.81 -4.87
N ALA A 231 -20.50 5.52 -4.91
CA ALA A 231 -21.45 4.43 -4.72
C ALA A 231 -22.09 4.47 -3.32
N ALA A 232 -21.29 4.73 -2.28
CA ALA A 232 -21.77 4.81 -0.90
C ALA A 232 -22.79 5.96 -0.70
N VAL A 233 -22.48 7.16 -1.20
CA VAL A 233 -23.39 8.32 -1.12
C VAL A 233 -24.66 8.03 -1.92
N ALA A 234 -24.54 7.52 -3.13
CA ALA A 234 -25.70 7.21 -3.97
C ALA A 234 -26.62 6.13 -3.35
N SER A 235 -26.03 5.10 -2.72
CA SER A 235 -26.77 4.06 -2.01
C SER A 235 -27.65 4.67 -0.92
N ASP A 236 -27.06 5.51 -0.06
CA ASP A 236 -27.77 6.14 1.05
C ASP A 236 -28.84 7.11 0.56
N ARG A 237 -28.54 7.91 -0.47
CA ARG A 237 -29.48 8.89 -1.04
C ARG A 237 -30.68 8.21 -1.70
N ILE A 238 -30.47 7.08 -2.39
CA ILE A 238 -31.59 6.29 -2.94
C ILE A 238 -32.43 5.70 -1.81
N SER A 239 -31.80 5.19 -0.75
CA SER A 239 -32.52 4.68 0.42
C SER A 239 -33.38 5.74 1.09
N ILE A 240 -32.81 6.90 1.37
CA ILE A 240 -33.49 8.02 2.04
C ILE A 240 -34.63 8.56 1.16
N HIS A 241 -34.35 8.84 -0.12
CA HIS A 241 -35.35 9.47 -1.01
C HIS A 241 -36.44 8.48 -1.45
N SER A 242 -36.19 7.18 -1.35
CA SER A 242 -37.23 6.16 -1.50
C SER A 242 -37.97 5.86 -0.20
N MET A 243 -37.76 6.63 0.87
CA MET A 243 -38.39 6.38 2.18
C MET A 243 -38.21 4.94 2.67
N GLY A 244 -37.07 4.31 2.33
CA GLY A 244 -36.77 2.92 2.68
C GLY A 244 -37.52 1.85 1.86
N HIS A 245 -38.21 2.21 0.78
CA HIS A 245 -38.78 1.24 -0.18
C HIS A 245 -37.69 0.49 -0.96
N MET A 246 -36.54 1.13 -1.15
CA MET A 246 -35.34 0.52 -1.73
C MET A 246 -34.17 0.76 -0.78
N THR A 247 -33.32 -0.23 -0.56
CA THR A 247 -32.06 -0.05 0.21
C THR A 247 -30.89 -0.68 -0.53
N PRO A 248 -30.54 -0.18 -1.73
CA PRO A 248 -29.53 -0.81 -2.56
C PRO A 248 -28.12 -0.39 -2.12
N ALA A 249 -27.31 -1.34 -1.66
CA ALA A 249 -25.86 -1.16 -1.59
C ALA A 249 -25.30 -1.23 -3.01
N LEU A 250 -24.89 -0.10 -3.60
CA LEU A 250 -24.42 -0.01 -4.98
C LEU A 250 -22.98 -0.50 -5.14
N SER A 251 -22.68 -1.12 -6.28
CA SER A 251 -21.38 -1.72 -6.60
C SER A 251 -20.32 -0.67 -7.01
N PRO A 252 -19.25 -0.47 -6.23
CA PRO A 252 -18.09 0.30 -6.67
C PRO A 252 -17.35 -0.42 -7.82
N GLN A 253 -17.36 -1.76 -7.83
CA GLN A 253 -16.73 -2.56 -8.88
C GLN A 253 -17.33 -2.26 -10.26
N ASN A 254 -18.64 -2.03 -10.35
CA ASN A 254 -19.30 -1.65 -11.58
C ASN A 254 -18.75 -0.30 -12.10
N LEU A 255 -18.52 0.69 -11.25
CA LEU A 255 -17.89 1.96 -11.64
C LEU A 255 -16.44 1.71 -12.08
N ILE A 256 -15.65 1.01 -11.26
CA ILE A 256 -14.22 0.76 -11.50
C ILE A 256 -13.98 0.05 -12.84
N SER A 257 -14.81 -0.92 -13.20
CA SER A 257 -14.64 -1.72 -14.43
C SER A 257 -15.33 -1.15 -15.66
N CYS A 258 -16.41 -0.37 -15.50
CA CYS A 258 -17.27 0.02 -16.61
C CYS A 258 -17.29 1.52 -16.91
N ASP A 259 -16.99 2.39 -15.94
CA ASP A 259 -16.77 3.81 -16.21
C ASP A 259 -15.35 4.00 -16.71
N THR A 260 -15.15 3.92 -18.03
CA THR A 260 -13.81 3.95 -18.65
C THR A 260 -13.47 5.31 -19.27
N ARG A 261 -14.41 6.26 -19.30
CA ARG A 261 -14.20 7.55 -19.97
C ARG A 261 -13.49 8.52 -19.03
N ASN A 262 -12.21 8.78 -19.28
CA ASN A 262 -11.34 9.62 -18.44
C ASN A 262 -11.18 9.10 -17.00
N GLN A 263 -11.37 7.80 -16.80
CA GLN A 263 -11.14 7.09 -15.56
C GLN A 263 -10.04 6.05 -15.74
N ARG A 264 -9.37 5.68 -14.65
CA ARG A 264 -8.26 4.71 -14.67
C ARG A 264 -8.51 3.53 -13.72
N GLY A 265 -9.78 3.25 -13.39
CA GLY A 265 -10.16 2.14 -12.51
C GLY A 265 -9.42 2.19 -11.17
N CYS A 266 -8.63 1.15 -10.89
CA CYS A 266 -7.80 1.04 -9.68
C CYS A 266 -6.51 1.86 -9.69
N SER A 267 -6.25 2.63 -10.74
CA SER A 267 -5.18 3.65 -10.79
C SER A 267 -5.71 5.08 -10.61
N GLY A 268 -6.97 5.20 -10.18
CA GLY A 268 -7.61 6.45 -9.83
C GLY A 268 -8.69 6.90 -10.80
N GLY A 269 -9.52 7.82 -10.34
CA GLY A 269 -10.66 8.32 -11.08
C GLY A 269 -11.20 9.61 -10.53
N ARG A 270 -12.06 10.23 -11.33
CA ARG A 270 -12.68 11.53 -11.11
C ARG A 270 -14.11 11.37 -10.66
N ILE A 271 -14.51 12.10 -9.63
CA ILE A 271 -15.87 12.02 -9.08
C ILE A 271 -16.93 12.64 -10.01
N ASP A 272 -16.58 13.66 -10.81
CA ASP A 272 -17.48 14.23 -11.83
C ASP A 272 -17.83 13.21 -12.93
N GLY A 273 -16.84 12.41 -13.35
CA GLY A 273 -17.07 11.30 -14.27
C GLY A 273 -17.97 10.22 -13.67
N ALA A 274 -17.73 9.86 -12.41
CA ALA A 274 -18.49 8.83 -11.70
C ALA A 274 -19.97 9.21 -11.54
N TRP A 275 -20.26 10.44 -11.12
CA TRP A 275 -21.64 10.94 -11.02
C TRP A 275 -22.31 11.05 -12.38
N TRP A 276 -21.58 11.43 -13.43
CA TRP A 276 -22.11 11.43 -14.78
C TRP A 276 -22.47 10.01 -15.25
N TYR A 277 -21.60 9.03 -14.98
CA TYR A 277 -21.83 7.63 -15.31
C TYR A 277 -23.05 7.11 -14.56
N LEU A 278 -23.15 7.33 -13.25
CA LEU A 278 -24.26 6.88 -12.43
C LEU A 278 -25.59 7.49 -12.89
N ARG A 279 -25.62 8.78 -13.24
CA ARG A 279 -26.79 9.42 -13.83
C ARG A 279 -27.18 8.79 -15.17
N ARG A 280 -26.22 8.59 -16.07
CA ARG A 280 -26.50 8.23 -17.48
C ARG A 280 -26.67 6.75 -17.70
N ARG A 281 -25.88 5.92 -17.05
CA ARG A 281 -25.78 4.46 -17.22
C ARG A 281 -26.32 3.71 -16.00
N GLY A 282 -26.12 4.26 -14.82
CA GLY A 282 -26.44 3.59 -13.56
C GLY A 282 -25.52 2.40 -13.30
N VAL A 283 -25.68 1.80 -12.12
CA VAL A 283 -24.91 0.65 -11.66
C VAL A 283 -25.82 -0.38 -10.99
N VAL A 284 -25.35 -1.61 -10.89
CA VAL A 284 -26.01 -2.66 -10.09
C VAL A 284 -25.58 -2.60 -8.62
N THR A 285 -26.17 -3.46 -7.79
CA THR A 285 -25.78 -3.61 -6.39
C THR A 285 -24.44 -4.32 -6.23
N GLU A 286 -23.79 -4.08 -5.09
CA GLU A 286 -22.58 -4.78 -4.66
C GLU A 286 -22.80 -6.29 -4.56
N GLU A 287 -24.00 -6.72 -4.15
CA GLU A 287 -24.37 -8.14 -4.15
C GLU A 287 -24.31 -8.75 -5.57
N CYS A 288 -24.77 -8.01 -6.58
CA CYS A 288 -24.78 -8.46 -7.97
C CYS A 288 -23.36 -8.46 -8.58
N TYR A 289 -22.58 -7.41 -8.34
CA TYR A 289 -21.22 -7.27 -8.86
C TYR A 289 -20.26 -6.89 -7.72
N PRO A 290 -19.81 -7.87 -6.92
CA PRO A 290 -19.00 -7.60 -5.75
C PRO A 290 -17.60 -7.13 -6.11
N PHE A 291 -17.03 -6.27 -5.27
CA PHE A 291 -15.66 -5.82 -5.36
C PHE A 291 -14.69 -6.95 -5.06
N THR A 292 -13.64 -7.03 -5.87
CA THR A 292 -12.56 -8.00 -5.68
C THR A 292 -11.21 -7.28 -5.64
N SER A 293 -10.52 -7.41 -4.50
CA SER A 293 -9.25 -6.76 -4.18
C SER A 293 -7.99 -7.34 -4.89
N ARG A 294 -8.08 -8.53 -5.52
CA ARG A 294 -6.95 -9.18 -6.24
C ARG A 294 -6.74 -8.54 -7.62
N GLU A 295 -5.52 -8.20 -8.05
CA GLU A 295 -4.35 -9.09 -8.16
C GLU A 295 -3.01 -8.30 -8.13
N LYS A 296 -1.96 -8.86 -7.50
CA LYS A 296 -0.57 -8.36 -7.63
C LYS A 296 0.01 -8.55 -9.04
N ASP A 297 -0.71 -9.24 -9.94
CA ASP A 297 -0.17 -9.69 -11.23
C ASP A 297 -1.15 -9.58 -12.43
N SER A 298 -2.28 -8.88 -12.35
CA SER A 298 -3.07 -8.60 -13.57
C SER A 298 -2.50 -7.40 -14.33
N PRO A 299 -2.53 -7.41 -15.67
CA PRO A 299 -2.12 -6.25 -16.45
C PRO A 299 -2.95 -5.00 -16.10
N PRO A 300 -2.43 -3.79 -16.37
CA PRO A 300 -3.08 -2.51 -16.05
C PRO A 300 -4.42 -2.25 -16.77
N ALA A 301 -4.87 -3.18 -17.61
CA ALA A 301 -6.24 -3.21 -18.10
C ALA A 301 -7.13 -3.80 -17.00
N GLY A 302 -7.77 -2.91 -16.22
CA GLY A 302 -8.72 -3.30 -15.18
C GLY A 302 -9.71 -4.38 -15.66
N ARG A 303 -10.20 -5.19 -14.72
CA ARG A 303 -11.13 -6.29 -15.01
C ARG A 303 -12.18 -5.85 -16.06
N PRO A 304 -12.43 -6.67 -17.10
CA PRO A 304 -13.36 -6.30 -18.14
C PRO A 304 -14.71 -5.97 -17.50
N CYS A 305 -15.36 -4.92 -18.00
CA CYS A 305 -16.70 -4.58 -17.57
C CYS A 305 -17.64 -5.78 -17.83
N MET A 306 -18.19 -6.34 -16.75
CA MET A 306 -19.15 -7.44 -16.86
C MET A 306 -20.61 -6.95 -16.83
N MET A 307 -20.84 -5.70 -16.40
CA MET A 307 -22.18 -5.14 -16.21
C MET A 307 -22.39 -3.84 -16.99
N HIS A 308 -22.97 -4.00 -18.19
CA HIS A 308 -23.43 -2.88 -19.00
C HIS A 308 -24.94 -2.68 -18.89
N SER A 309 -25.39 -1.44 -19.11
CA SER A 309 -26.81 -1.09 -19.16
C SER A 309 -27.26 -0.59 -20.53
N ARG A 310 -28.50 -0.92 -20.90
CA ARG A 310 -29.19 -0.42 -22.09
C ARG A 310 -30.39 0.45 -21.73
N SER A 311 -30.73 1.40 -22.59
CA SER A 311 -31.90 2.27 -22.41
C SER A 311 -33.19 1.47 -22.58
N THR A 312 -34.19 1.72 -21.74
CA THR A 312 -35.56 1.17 -21.89
C THR A 312 -36.58 2.26 -22.24
N GLY A 313 -36.13 3.49 -22.49
CA GLY A 313 -37.00 4.65 -22.69
C GLY A 313 -37.27 5.42 -21.39
N ARG A 314 -37.80 6.64 -21.50
CA ARG A 314 -38.07 7.57 -20.36
C ARG A 314 -36.87 7.77 -19.41
N GLY A 315 -35.66 7.59 -19.94
CA GLY A 315 -34.41 7.68 -19.21
C GLY A 315 -34.11 6.54 -18.22
N LYS A 316 -34.93 5.47 -18.19
CA LYS A 316 -34.67 4.25 -17.40
C LYS A 316 -33.62 3.36 -18.07
N ARG A 317 -32.98 2.51 -17.27
CA ARG A 317 -31.91 1.59 -17.67
C ARG A 317 -32.20 0.19 -17.17
N GLN A 318 -31.76 -0.81 -17.92
CA GLN A 318 -31.77 -2.20 -17.50
C GLN A 318 -30.42 -2.84 -17.78
N ALA A 319 -30.02 -3.80 -16.95
CA ALA A 319 -28.81 -4.57 -17.17
C ALA A 319 -28.94 -5.39 -18.46
N THR A 320 -27.81 -5.60 -19.12
CA THR A 320 -27.71 -6.39 -20.36
C THR A 320 -27.29 -7.84 -20.09
N GLN A 321 -26.78 -8.12 -18.90
CA GLN A 321 -26.24 -9.40 -18.49
C GLN A 321 -26.78 -9.79 -17.11
N ARG A 322 -26.64 -11.08 -16.76
CA ARG A 322 -26.85 -11.55 -15.39
C ARG A 322 -25.72 -11.08 -14.48
N CYS A 323 -25.97 -11.08 -13.17
CA CYS A 323 -24.97 -10.72 -12.18
C CYS A 323 -23.70 -11.57 -12.29
N PRO A 324 -22.50 -10.98 -12.17
CA PRO A 324 -21.26 -11.71 -12.03
C PRO A 324 -21.24 -12.61 -10.78
N ASN A 325 -21.93 -12.21 -9.71
CA ASN A 325 -22.21 -13.09 -8.59
C ASN A 325 -23.31 -14.09 -8.99
N PRO A 326 -23.02 -15.41 -9.07
CA PRO A 326 -24.00 -16.40 -9.50
C PRO A 326 -25.15 -16.59 -8.49
N TYR A 327 -24.96 -16.16 -7.24
CA TYR A 327 -25.96 -16.31 -6.17
C TYR A 327 -27.01 -15.19 -6.17
N THR A 328 -26.78 -14.11 -6.91
CA THR A 328 -27.71 -12.97 -6.97
C THR A 328 -28.42 -12.95 -8.31
N HIS A 329 -29.75 -13.00 -8.27
CA HIS A 329 -30.56 -12.98 -9.49
C HIS A 329 -31.02 -11.56 -9.87
N SER A 330 -31.06 -10.64 -8.92
CA SER A 330 -31.48 -9.25 -9.15
C SER A 330 -30.34 -8.43 -9.76
N ASN A 331 -30.50 -8.03 -11.01
CA ASN A 331 -29.55 -7.19 -11.76
C ASN A 331 -30.12 -5.79 -12.03
N ASN A 332 -30.95 -5.28 -11.12
CA ASN A 332 -31.56 -3.95 -11.25
C ASN A 332 -30.49 -2.86 -11.38
N ILE A 333 -30.73 -1.91 -12.28
CA ILE A 333 -29.84 -0.76 -12.48
C ILE A 333 -30.39 0.44 -11.73
N TYR A 334 -29.56 1.01 -10.88
CA TYR A 334 -29.85 2.19 -10.08
C TYR A 334 -29.14 3.40 -10.66
N GLN A 335 -29.83 4.53 -10.70
CA GLN A 335 -29.34 5.79 -11.26
C GLN A 335 -29.46 6.92 -10.24
N SER A 336 -28.73 8.00 -10.47
CA SER A 336 -28.90 9.26 -9.72
C SER A 336 -29.49 10.36 -10.59
N THR A 337 -29.93 11.45 -9.98
CA THR A 337 -30.11 12.74 -10.67
C THR A 337 -28.75 13.36 -10.99
N PRO A 338 -28.68 14.50 -11.71
CA PRO A 338 -27.45 15.29 -11.75
C PRO A 338 -26.97 15.61 -10.34
N ALA A 339 -25.67 15.41 -10.11
CA ALA A 339 -25.00 15.86 -8.89
C ALA A 339 -24.72 17.36 -8.97
N TYR A 340 -24.62 18.00 -7.81
CA TYR A 340 -24.38 19.43 -7.66
C TYR A 340 -23.30 19.68 -6.61
N ARG A 341 -22.52 20.73 -6.82
CA ARG A 341 -21.54 21.19 -5.84
C ARG A 341 -22.25 22.06 -4.81
N LEU A 342 -22.01 21.82 -3.53
CA LEU A 342 -22.47 22.69 -2.46
C LEU A 342 -21.53 23.89 -2.29
N ALA A 343 -22.07 24.98 -1.76
CA ALA A 343 -21.25 26.07 -1.26
C ALA A 343 -20.27 25.55 -0.19
N SER A 344 -19.06 26.12 -0.15
CA SER A 344 -18.01 25.72 0.80
C SER A 344 -18.29 26.17 2.25
N SER A 345 -19.55 26.47 2.57
CA SER A 345 -20.00 26.96 3.88
C SER A 345 -20.30 25.79 4.82
N GLU A 346 -19.68 25.79 6.01
CA GLU A 346 -19.91 24.81 7.09
C GLU A 346 -21.41 24.55 7.30
N LYS A 347 -22.20 25.63 7.44
CA LYS A 347 -23.64 25.55 7.73
C LYS A 347 -24.43 24.96 6.57
N GLU A 348 -24.07 25.26 5.33
CA GLU A 348 -24.80 24.75 4.17
C GLU A 348 -24.54 23.26 3.95
N ILE A 349 -23.30 22.81 4.18
CA ILE A 349 -22.95 21.38 4.18
C ILE A 349 -23.72 20.65 5.30
N MET A 350 -23.77 21.22 6.51
CA MET A 350 -24.58 20.67 7.62
C MET A 350 -26.05 20.56 7.23
N LYS A 351 -26.62 21.61 6.63
CA LYS A 351 -28.04 21.63 6.25
C LYS A 351 -28.36 20.56 5.21
N GLU A 352 -27.55 20.46 4.16
CA GLU A 352 -27.72 19.43 3.12
C GLU A 352 -27.64 18.01 3.72
N LEU A 353 -26.67 17.76 4.59
CA LEU A 353 -26.54 16.51 5.32
C LEU A 353 -27.79 16.19 6.15
N MET A 354 -28.31 17.20 6.83
CA MET A 354 -29.47 17.07 7.71
C MET A 354 -30.75 16.77 6.93
N GLU A 355 -30.99 17.48 5.84
CA GLU A 355 -32.24 17.41 5.10
C GLU A 355 -32.28 16.22 4.14
N ASN A 356 -31.18 16.00 3.42
CA ASN A 356 -31.17 15.12 2.25
C ASN A 356 -30.21 13.93 2.38
N GLY A 357 -29.36 13.89 3.42
CA GLY A 357 -28.50 12.75 3.73
C GLY A 357 -27.02 12.92 3.35
N PRO A 358 -26.21 11.85 3.43
CA PRO A 358 -24.76 11.89 3.25
C PRO A 358 -24.29 12.59 1.97
N VAL A 359 -23.16 13.29 2.02
CA VAL A 359 -22.55 13.99 0.87
C VAL A 359 -21.15 13.43 0.57
N GLN A 360 -20.67 13.60 -0.65
CA GLN A 360 -19.30 13.22 -1.01
C GLN A 360 -18.38 14.42 -0.82
N ALA A 361 -17.26 14.26 -0.12
CA ALA A 361 -16.24 15.30 0.05
C ALA A 361 -14.89 14.82 -0.52
N ILE A 362 -14.09 15.75 -1.02
CA ILE A 362 -12.68 15.54 -1.36
C ILE A 362 -11.82 16.10 -0.23
N MET A 363 -10.78 15.39 0.15
CA MET A 363 -9.77 15.84 1.11
C MET A 363 -8.36 15.46 0.66
N GLU A 364 -7.37 16.17 1.16
CA GLU A 364 -5.97 15.79 1.09
C GLU A 364 -5.62 14.86 2.26
N VAL A 365 -4.98 13.74 1.96
CA VAL A 365 -4.55 12.75 2.95
C VAL A 365 -3.04 12.83 3.09
N HIS A 366 -2.60 13.18 4.29
CA HIS A 366 -1.20 13.23 4.69
C HIS A 366 -0.71 11.88 5.23
N GLU A 367 0.61 11.75 5.39
CA GLU A 367 1.27 10.54 5.86
C GLU A 367 0.79 10.06 7.24
N ASP A 368 0.40 10.99 8.11
CA ASP A 368 -0.03 10.68 9.48
C ASP A 368 -1.46 10.12 9.53
N PHE A 369 -2.33 10.50 8.59
CA PHE A 369 -3.73 10.09 8.55
C PHE A 369 -3.91 8.58 8.37
N PHE A 370 -3.00 7.90 7.66
CA PHE A 370 -3.05 6.44 7.48
C PHE A 370 -3.06 5.69 8.82
N MET A 371 -2.45 6.28 9.85
CA MET A 371 -2.35 5.71 11.19
C MET A 371 -3.46 6.19 12.13
N TYR A 372 -4.42 7.00 11.67
CA TYR A 372 -5.55 7.46 12.49
C TYR A 372 -6.27 6.29 13.16
N LYS A 373 -6.53 6.40 14.47
CA LYS A 373 -7.29 5.41 15.25
C LYS A 373 -8.56 5.96 15.85
N SER A 374 -8.50 7.12 16.49
CA SER A 374 -9.66 7.74 17.14
C SER A 374 -9.42 9.22 17.48
N GLY A 375 -10.50 9.92 17.80
CA GLY A 375 -10.47 11.34 18.17
C GLY A 375 -10.67 12.27 16.96
N ILE A 376 -10.44 13.57 17.13
CA ILE A 376 -10.68 14.56 16.09
C ILE A 376 -9.38 14.82 15.34
N TYR A 377 -9.27 14.27 14.13
CA TYR A 377 -8.09 14.41 13.28
C TYR A 377 -7.86 15.85 12.85
N ARG A 378 -6.57 16.19 12.83
CA ARG A 378 -5.95 17.35 12.20
C ARG A 378 -4.53 16.95 11.84
N HIS A 379 -4.05 17.38 10.68
CA HIS A 379 -2.70 17.10 10.25
C HIS A 379 -1.67 17.68 11.22
N THR A 380 -0.67 16.88 11.57
CA THR A 380 0.31 17.20 12.61
C THR A 380 1.66 17.62 12.02
N PRO A 381 2.39 18.56 12.64
CA PRO A 381 3.72 18.97 12.17
C PRO A 381 4.82 17.96 12.51
N VAL A 382 4.47 16.74 12.95
CA VAL A 382 5.43 15.72 13.43
C VAL A 382 6.46 15.36 12.37
N ALA A 383 6.06 15.34 11.10
CA ALA A 383 6.97 15.04 10.01
C ALA A 383 7.69 16.27 9.44
N ALA A 384 7.43 17.51 9.89
CA ALA A 384 7.84 18.75 9.21
C ALA A 384 9.36 18.85 8.91
N GLY A 385 10.22 18.27 9.76
CA GLY A 385 11.67 18.24 9.57
C GLY A 385 12.20 17.04 8.77
N LYS A 386 11.34 16.12 8.33
CA LYS A 386 11.73 14.93 7.58
C LYS A 386 11.92 15.23 6.08
N PRO A 387 12.71 14.42 5.36
CA PRO A 387 12.83 14.50 3.91
C PRO A 387 11.47 14.45 3.20
N GLU A 388 11.37 15.05 2.02
CA GLU A 388 10.12 15.16 1.26
C GLU A 388 9.44 13.81 1.00
N HIS A 389 10.21 12.75 0.75
CA HIS A 389 9.65 11.41 0.51
C HIS A 389 8.95 10.80 1.74
N HIS A 390 9.14 11.36 2.94
CA HIS A 390 8.38 11.01 4.16
C HIS A 390 7.16 11.92 4.42
N ARG A 391 6.96 12.97 3.63
CA ARG A 391 5.89 13.98 3.80
C ARG A 391 4.94 14.02 2.59
N ARG A 392 4.80 12.87 1.93
CA ARG A 392 3.97 12.72 0.74
C ARG A 392 2.49 12.68 1.17
N HIS A 393 1.66 13.33 0.37
CA HIS A 393 0.21 13.38 0.54
C HIS A 393 -0.47 13.09 -0.80
N GLY A 394 -1.78 12.92 -0.78
CA GLY A 394 -2.57 12.79 -1.99
C GLY A 394 -4.07 12.98 -1.79
N THR A 395 -4.77 13.19 -2.89
CA THR A 395 -6.20 13.45 -2.90
C THR A 395 -7.03 12.17 -2.69
N HIS A 396 -8.02 12.24 -1.80
CA HIS A 396 -8.94 11.17 -1.47
C HIS A 396 -10.38 11.69 -1.44
N SER A 397 -11.37 10.82 -1.61
CA SER A 397 -12.76 11.21 -1.41
C SER A 397 -13.48 10.26 -0.46
N VAL A 398 -14.33 10.86 0.36
CA VAL A 398 -15.01 10.21 1.49
C VAL A 398 -16.49 10.56 1.49
N LYS A 399 -17.27 9.82 2.28
CA LYS A 399 -18.70 10.10 2.51
C LYS A 399 -18.85 10.80 3.86
N LEU A 400 -19.27 12.05 3.89
CA LEU A 400 -19.65 12.72 5.14
C LEU A 400 -21.02 12.23 5.58
N THR A 401 -21.16 11.84 6.84
CA THR A 401 -22.40 11.26 7.41
C THR A 401 -22.94 12.02 8.61
N GLY A 402 -22.22 13.00 9.12
CA GLY A 402 -22.66 13.78 10.27
C GLY A 402 -21.63 14.78 10.76
N TRP A 403 -21.93 15.39 11.91
CA TRP A 403 -21.03 16.30 12.60
C TRP A 403 -21.26 16.25 14.11
N GLY A 404 -20.33 16.82 14.85
CA GLY A 404 -20.47 17.03 16.27
C GLY A 404 -19.60 18.16 16.78
N GLU A 405 -19.68 18.33 18.09
CA GLU A 405 -18.90 19.28 18.86
C GLU A 405 -18.60 18.65 20.21
N GLU A 406 -17.31 18.59 20.56
CA GLU A 406 -16.84 18.03 21.83
C GLU A 406 -16.19 19.12 22.66
N ARG A 407 -16.58 19.19 23.93
CA ARG A 407 -16.00 20.12 24.89
C ARG A 407 -14.71 19.51 25.43
N THR A 408 -13.59 20.17 25.21
CA THR A 408 -12.30 19.73 25.73
C THR A 408 -12.13 20.09 27.21
N PRO A 409 -11.23 19.41 27.95
CA PRO A 409 -11.03 19.64 29.39
C PRO A 409 -10.63 21.08 29.74
N ASP A 410 -9.99 21.78 28.81
CA ASP A 410 -9.63 23.21 28.86
C ASP A 410 -10.82 24.16 28.63
N GLY A 411 -12.03 23.62 28.44
CA GLY A 411 -13.28 24.37 28.27
C GLY A 411 -13.54 24.86 26.84
N HIS A 412 -12.62 24.60 25.91
CA HIS A 412 -12.81 24.91 24.49
C HIS A 412 -13.75 23.90 23.82
N SER A 413 -14.29 24.28 22.67
CA SER A 413 -15.18 23.42 21.90
C SER A 413 -14.54 23.05 20.58
N ARG A 414 -14.40 21.75 20.34
CA ARG A 414 -13.81 21.20 19.11
C ARG A 414 -14.91 20.64 18.23
N LYS A 415 -15.13 21.28 17.10
CA LYS A 415 -16.08 20.87 16.08
C LYS A 415 -15.45 19.82 15.17
N TYR A 416 -16.25 18.85 14.75
CA TYR A 416 -15.80 17.83 13.80
C TYR A 416 -16.88 17.43 12.81
N TRP A 417 -16.44 16.91 11.66
CA TRP A 417 -17.24 16.10 10.73
C TRP A 417 -17.09 14.63 11.09
N ILE A 418 -18.12 13.84 10.81
CA ILE A 418 -18.08 12.37 10.82
C ILE A 418 -18.04 11.92 9.37
N ALA A 419 -17.02 11.14 9.01
CA ALA A 419 -16.80 10.67 7.65
C ALA A 419 -16.60 9.16 7.62
N ALA A 420 -17.27 8.49 6.68
CA ALA A 420 -17.02 7.10 6.35
C ALA A 420 -15.87 7.02 5.34
N ASN A 421 -14.84 6.26 5.68
CA ASN A 421 -13.73 5.95 4.79
C ASN A 421 -14.07 4.77 3.87
N SER A 422 -13.09 4.32 3.09
CA SER A 422 -13.21 3.16 2.17
C SER A 422 -12.10 2.13 2.40
N TRP A 423 -11.56 2.05 3.63
CA TRP A 423 -10.48 1.15 4.02
C TRP A 423 -10.94 0.03 4.96
N GLY A 424 -12.24 -0.28 4.95
CA GLY A 424 -12.82 -1.31 5.79
C GLY A 424 -13.04 -0.89 7.25
N LYS A 425 -13.71 -1.76 8.00
CA LYS A 425 -14.12 -1.50 9.38
C LYS A 425 -12.98 -1.59 10.39
N ASP A 426 -11.92 -2.32 10.06
CA ASP A 426 -10.79 -2.51 10.98
C ASP A 426 -9.94 -1.24 11.13
N TRP A 427 -10.13 -0.24 10.24
CA TRP A 427 -9.42 1.03 10.26
C TRP A 427 -10.21 2.11 11.02
N GLY A 428 -9.53 2.90 11.83
CA GLY A 428 -10.13 4.05 12.54
C GLY A 428 -11.17 3.65 13.57
N GLU A 429 -12.30 4.37 13.54
CA GLU A 429 -13.48 4.21 14.39
C GLU A 429 -14.52 3.37 13.63
N ASP A 430 -14.26 2.07 13.50
CA ASP A 430 -15.10 1.11 12.75
C ASP A 430 -15.29 1.46 11.26
N GLY A 431 -14.23 1.95 10.62
CA GLY A 431 -14.21 2.43 9.24
C GLY A 431 -14.60 3.90 9.07
N TYR A 432 -14.95 4.57 10.17
CA TYR A 432 -15.19 6.00 10.23
C TYR A 432 -13.98 6.75 10.80
N PHE A 433 -13.99 8.06 10.61
CA PHE A 433 -13.10 8.99 11.28
C PHE A 433 -13.82 10.30 11.56
N ARG A 434 -13.29 11.03 12.54
CA ARG A 434 -13.68 12.41 12.84
C ARG A 434 -12.54 13.34 12.46
N ILE A 435 -12.87 14.45 11.80
CA ILE A 435 -11.90 15.46 11.33
C ILE A 435 -12.39 16.85 11.68
N THR A 436 -11.46 17.75 11.98
CA THR A 436 -11.74 19.15 12.36
C THR A 436 -12.67 19.82 11.34
N ARG A 437 -13.71 20.49 11.85
CA ARG A 437 -14.75 21.17 11.07
C ARG A 437 -14.71 22.68 11.28
N GLY A 438 -14.98 23.44 10.22
CA GLY A 438 -15.04 24.90 10.19
C GLY A 438 -13.70 25.59 9.89
N SER A 439 -12.64 24.82 9.67
CA SER A 439 -11.31 25.31 9.30
C SER A 439 -10.85 24.81 7.94
N ASN A 440 -11.71 24.13 7.17
CA ASN A 440 -11.37 23.46 5.93
C ASN A 440 -10.13 22.54 6.07
N GLU A 441 -10.05 21.82 7.20
CA GLU A 441 -8.93 20.93 7.50
C GLU A 441 -8.73 19.92 6.37
N CYS A 442 -7.51 19.82 5.86
CA CYS A 442 -7.18 18.94 4.73
C CYS A 442 -8.09 19.16 3.50
N GLU A 443 -8.54 20.40 3.28
CA GLU A 443 -9.44 20.81 2.19
C GLU A 443 -10.83 20.16 2.17
N ILE A 444 -11.26 19.47 3.24
CA ILE A 444 -12.47 18.64 3.24
C ILE A 444 -13.78 19.39 2.94
N GLU A 445 -13.80 20.71 3.14
CA GLU A 445 -14.98 21.58 2.91
C GLU A 445 -14.94 22.26 1.53
N THR A 446 -13.85 22.12 0.79
CA THR A 446 -13.59 22.85 -0.48
C THR A 446 -14.46 22.34 -1.63
N PHE A 447 -14.61 21.03 -1.74
CA PHE A 447 -15.34 20.39 -2.83
C PHE A 447 -16.25 19.29 -2.30
N VAL A 448 -17.49 19.70 -2.00
CA VAL A 448 -18.54 18.83 -1.49
C VAL A 448 -19.64 18.69 -2.53
N VAL A 449 -20.05 17.46 -2.80
CA VAL A 449 -21.05 17.12 -3.81
C VAL A 449 -22.25 16.45 -3.16
N GLY A 450 -23.43 17.02 -3.43
CA GLY A 450 -24.74 16.44 -3.12
C GLY A 450 -25.38 15.84 -4.37
N VAL A 451 -26.39 14.99 -4.16
CA VAL A 451 -27.17 14.36 -5.22
C VAL A 451 -28.55 13.95 -4.73
N TRP A 452 -29.52 13.88 -5.63
CA TRP A 452 -30.77 13.20 -5.36
C TRP A 452 -30.75 11.76 -5.91
N GLY A 453 -31.20 10.80 -5.10
CA GLY A 453 -31.52 9.46 -5.60
C GLY A 453 -32.60 9.56 -6.68
N ARG A 454 -32.44 8.84 -7.80
CA ARG A 454 -33.48 8.79 -8.83
C ARG A 454 -34.53 7.75 -8.44
N VAL A 455 -35.61 8.22 -7.85
CA VAL A 455 -36.75 7.39 -7.42
C VAL A 455 -38.00 7.80 -8.20
N SER A 456 -38.78 6.83 -8.67
CA SER A 456 -40.06 7.06 -9.33
C SER A 456 -41.22 6.47 -8.53
N MET A 457 -42.45 6.92 -8.79
CA MET A 457 -43.66 6.41 -8.11
C MET A 457 -43.84 4.88 -8.27
N GLU A 458 -43.39 4.34 -9.41
CA GLU A 458 -43.38 2.89 -9.67
C GLU A 458 -42.45 2.15 -8.69
N ASP A 459 -41.36 2.76 -8.26
CA ASP A 459 -40.37 2.16 -7.36
C ASP A 459 -40.87 2.11 -5.90
N MET A 460 -41.89 2.91 -5.55
CA MET A 460 -42.44 3.05 -4.20
C MET A 460 -43.61 2.07 -3.90
N HIS A 461 -44.20 1.45 -4.92
CA HIS A 461 -45.42 0.62 -4.76
C HIS A 461 -45.17 -0.82 -4.28
N HIS A 462 -43.93 -1.21 -3.95
CA HIS A 462 -43.56 -2.61 -3.68
C HIS A 462 -43.51 -3.03 -2.20
N ARG A 463 -44.08 -2.28 -1.26
CA ARG A 463 -44.38 -2.78 0.10
C ARG A 463 -45.88 -2.93 0.29
N LYS A 464 -46.36 -4.18 0.29
CA LYS A 464 -47.63 -4.56 0.93
C LYS A 464 -47.36 -4.98 2.36
#